data_AF-G0EEC6-F1
#
_entry.id   AF-G0EEC6-F1
#
_cell.length_a   1.000
_cell.length_b   1.000
_cell.length_c   1.000
_cell.angle_alpha   90.00
_cell.angle_beta   90.00
_cell.angle_gamma   90.00
#
_symmetry.space_group_name_H-M   'P 1'
#
loop_
_entity.id
_entity.type
_entity.pdbx_description
1 polymer ?
#
loop_
_entity_poly.entity_id
_entity_poly.type
_entity_poly.pdbx_seq_one_letter_code
_entity_poly.pdbx_strand_id
1 'polypeptide(L)'
;MGVDMERARRMVSRVMRNAGLHVEELRVQTKNLLGQVVEESKVMGVREGRYKVTWSGGSSGRVVVRVTLHARDEDSARRAAERLESLGANVDVAEQRVHAVFRVRGDGVKQVLDSIDVAEKATRGGDEL
;
A
#
# COMPACT_ATOMS: atom_id res chain seq x y z
N MET A 1 15.54 -2.98 -18.61
CA MET A 1 14.92 -1.63 -18.59
C MET A 1 14.66 -1.28 -17.14
N GLY A 2 15.26 -0.20 -16.63
CA GLY A 2 15.06 0.24 -15.24
C GLY A 2 13.64 0.76 -15.04
N VAL A 3 13.04 0.46 -13.88
CA VAL A 3 11.73 1.00 -13.51
C VAL A 3 11.91 2.48 -13.18
N ASP A 4 11.19 3.35 -13.89
CA ASP A 4 11.14 4.78 -13.58
C ASP A 4 10.30 5.00 -12.31
N MET A 5 10.99 5.12 -11.18
CA MET A 5 10.34 5.28 -9.87
C MET A 5 9.61 6.61 -9.73
N GLU A 6 10.03 7.66 -10.45
CA GLU A 6 9.33 8.93 -10.42
C GLU A 6 8.00 8.83 -11.20
N ARG A 7 8.00 8.10 -12.32
CA ARG A 7 6.74 7.75 -13.00
C ARG A 7 5.83 6.89 -12.12
N ALA A 8 6.37 5.84 -11.47
CA ALA A 8 5.61 4.98 -10.58
C ALA A 8 4.95 5.80 -9.45
N ARG A 9 5.72 6.65 -8.78
CA ARG A 9 5.24 7.57 -7.73
C ARG A 9 4.08 8.43 -8.21
N ARG A 10 4.21 9.10 -9.36
CA ARG A 10 3.14 9.92 -9.94
C ARG A 10 1.87 9.12 -10.25
N MET A 11 2.02 7.89 -10.76
CA MET A 11 0.90 7.00 -11.04
C MET A 11 0.20 6.57 -9.75
N VAL A 12 0.96 6.17 -8.72
CA VAL A 12 0.42 5.81 -7.40
C VAL A 12 -0.37 6.96 -6.79
N SER A 13 0.20 8.17 -6.77
CA SER A 13 -0.50 9.34 -6.26
C SER A 13 -1.80 9.62 -7.00
N ARG A 14 -1.81 9.47 -8.33
CA ARG A 14 -3.02 9.63 -9.15
C ARG A 14 -4.07 8.56 -8.82
N VAL A 15 -3.67 7.30 -8.73
CA VAL A 15 -4.55 6.18 -8.37
C VAL A 15 -5.22 6.42 -7.02
N MET A 16 -4.43 6.77 -6.00
CA MET A 16 -4.95 7.01 -4.65
C MET A 16 -5.92 8.21 -4.62
N ARG A 17 -5.61 9.31 -5.30
CA ARG A 17 -6.52 10.46 -5.41
C ARG A 17 -7.82 10.11 -6.14
N ASN A 18 -7.73 9.34 -7.23
CA ASN A 18 -8.90 8.89 -7.98
C ASN A 18 -9.81 7.96 -7.16
N ALA A 19 -9.24 7.20 -6.23
CA ALA A 19 -9.99 6.42 -5.25
C ALA A 19 -10.61 7.28 -4.12
N GLY A 20 -10.41 8.60 -4.13
CA GLY A 20 -10.93 9.51 -3.13
C GLY A 20 -10.16 9.51 -1.80
N LEU A 21 -8.89 9.08 -1.82
CA LEU A 21 -8.01 9.12 -0.65
C LEU A 21 -7.42 10.52 -0.47
N HIS A 22 -7.22 10.92 0.79
CA HIS A 22 -6.31 12.01 1.11
C HIS A 22 -4.87 11.53 0.85
N VAL A 23 -4.12 12.24 0.01
CA VAL A 23 -2.79 11.78 -0.45
C VAL A 23 -1.70 12.72 0.03
N GLU A 24 -0.76 12.16 0.78
CA GLU A 24 0.49 12.80 1.21
C GLU A 24 1.70 12.16 0.52
N GLU A 25 2.67 12.99 0.15
CA GLU A 25 3.88 12.56 -0.54
C GLU A 25 5.09 13.02 0.28
N LEU A 26 6.04 12.10 0.51
CA LEU A 26 7.27 12.38 1.23
C LEU A 26 8.47 11.90 0.43
N ARG A 27 9.54 12.69 0.40
CA ARG A 27 10.85 12.26 -0.08
C ARG A 27 11.81 12.24 1.09
N VAL A 28 12.44 11.10 1.30
CA VAL A 28 13.41 10.89 2.38
C VAL A 28 14.75 10.59 1.75
N GLN A 29 15.76 11.36 2.13
CA GLN A 29 17.15 11.05 1.83
C GLN A 29 17.82 10.54 3.10
N THR A 30 18.47 9.39 3.02
CA THR A 30 19.17 8.78 4.15
C THR A 30 20.57 8.39 3.72
N LYS A 31 21.55 8.71 4.56
CA LYS A 31 22.92 8.26 4.37
C LYS A 31 23.06 6.87 4.99
N ASN A 32 23.42 5.87 4.18
CA ASN A 32 23.65 4.52 4.70
C ASN A 32 24.97 4.43 5.48
N LEU A 33 25.24 3.29 6.10
CA LEU A 33 26.47 3.04 6.88
C LEU A 33 27.76 3.15 6.04
N LEU A 34 27.65 3.04 4.71
CA LEU A 34 28.76 3.19 3.76
C LEU A 34 28.92 4.64 3.27
N GLY A 35 28.13 5.57 3.82
CA GLY A 35 28.17 6.98 3.47
C GLY A 35 27.45 7.34 2.16
N GLN A 36 26.75 6.40 1.52
CA GLN A 36 26.01 6.63 0.29
C GLN A 36 24.63 7.24 0.60
N VAL A 37 24.22 8.24 -0.18
CA VAL A 37 22.89 8.82 -0.08
C VAL A 37 21.89 7.93 -0.82
N VAL A 38 20.89 7.45 -0.11
CA VAL A 38 19.76 6.70 -0.64
C VAL A 38 18.53 7.60 -0.60
N GLU A 39 17.87 7.77 -1.74
CA GLU A 39 16.60 8.48 -1.83
C GLU A 39 15.45 7.48 -1.90
N GLU A 40 14.46 7.66 -1.03
CA GLU A 40 13.21 6.92 -0.99
C GLU A 40 12.04 7.89 -1.11
N SER A 41 11.13 7.62 -2.04
CA SER A 41 9.85 8.30 -2.15
C SER A 41 8.76 7.48 -1.48
N LYS A 42 7.90 8.15 -0.73
CA LYS A 42 6.71 7.56 -0.11
C LYS A 42 5.46 8.29 -0.60
N VAL A 43 4.42 7.52 -0.87
CA VAL A 43 3.08 8.04 -1.14
C VAL A 43 2.13 7.35 -0.18
N MET A 44 1.42 8.15 0.60
CA MET A 44 0.46 7.68 1.59
C MET A 44 -0.93 8.13 1.15
N GLY A 45 -1.84 7.17 0.99
CA GLY A 45 -3.26 7.41 0.76
C GLY A 45 -4.05 7.01 2.00
N VAL A 46 -4.85 7.92 2.54
CA VAL A 46 -5.62 7.71 3.77
C VAL A 46 -7.11 7.92 3.51
N ARG A 47 -7.91 6.96 3.96
CA ARG A 47 -9.35 7.10 4.17
C ARG A 47 -9.58 7.15 5.67
N GLU A 48 -9.86 8.34 6.20
CA GLU A 48 -9.96 8.57 7.65
C GLU A 48 -10.90 7.56 8.34
N GLY A 49 -10.43 7.02 9.47
CA GLY A 49 -11.15 6.02 10.26
C GLY A 49 -11.31 4.64 9.63
N ARG A 50 -10.82 4.41 8.40
CA ARG A 50 -11.02 3.15 7.67
C ARG A 50 -9.71 2.46 7.29
N TYR A 51 -8.89 3.08 6.46
CA TYR A 51 -7.66 2.43 6.01
C TYR A 51 -6.61 3.42 5.52
N LYS A 52 -5.38 2.92 5.43
CA LYS A 52 -4.20 3.61 4.93
C LYS A 52 -3.44 2.66 4.01
N VAL A 53 -3.07 3.16 2.83
CA VAL A 53 -2.14 2.49 1.91
C VAL A 53 -0.89 3.34 1.80
N THR A 54 0.28 2.73 1.95
CA THR A 54 1.58 3.40 1.83
C THR A 54 2.41 2.68 0.79
N TRP A 55 2.73 3.38 -0.28
CA TRP A 55 3.74 2.96 -1.25
C TRP A 55 5.09 3.57 -0.87
N SER A 56 6.17 2.80 -0.97
CA SER A 56 7.53 3.26 -0.76
C SER A 56 8.41 2.68 -1.86
N GLY A 57 9.09 3.54 -2.62
CA GLY A 57 9.97 3.15 -3.70
C GLY A 57 11.23 4.00 -3.72
N GLY A 58 12.37 3.38 -3.98
CA GLY A 58 13.67 4.05 -4.05
C GLY A 58 14.50 3.62 -5.24
N SER A 59 15.69 4.19 -5.37
CA SER A 59 16.62 3.95 -6.48
C SER A 59 17.07 2.49 -6.66
N SER A 60 16.83 1.62 -5.66
CA SER A 60 17.15 0.19 -5.70
C SER A 60 16.24 -0.66 -6.59
N GLY A 61 15.14 -0.10 -7.11
CA GLY A 61 14.16 -0.85 -7.91
C GLY A 61 13.23 -1.75 -7.08
N ARG A 62 13.36 -1.75 -5.74
CA ARG A 62 12.47 -2.44 -4.82
C ARG A 62 11.39 -1.49 -4.31
N VAL A 63 10.16 -1.98 -4.28
CA VAL A 63 8.99 -1.27 -3.77
C VAL A 63 8.40 -2.05 -2.60
N VAL A 64 7.98 -1.31 -1.59
CA VAL A 64 7.19 -1.83 -0.46
C VAL A 64 5.83 -1.16 -0.49
N VAL A 65 4.76 -1.95 -0.51
CA VAL A 65 3.39 -1.46 -0.34
C VAL A 65 2.87 -1.98 1.00
N ARG A 66 2.48 -1.08 1.89
CA ARG A 66 1.87 -1.40 3.19
C ARG A 66 0.40 -1.00 3.18
N VAL A 67 -0.43 -1.85 3.75
CA VAL A 67 -1.86 -1.60 3.93
C VAL A 67 -2.16 -1.80 5.40
N THR A 68 -2.85 -0.83 5.98
CA THR A 68 -3.48 -0.97 7.28
C THR A 68 -4.95 -0.65 7.10
N LEU A 69 -5.84 -1.58 7.40
CA LEU A 69 -7.29 -1.35 7.35
C LEU A 69 -7.96 -1.79 8.65
N HIS A 70 -9.08 -1.15 8.94
CA HIS A 70 -10.00 -1.50 10.00
C HIS A 70 -11.29 -1.97 9.34
N ALA A 71 -11.48 -3.29 9.29
CA ALA A 71 -12.66 -3.89 8.72
C ALA A 71 -13.87 -3.62 9.63
N ARG A 72 -15.08 -3.78 9.07
CA ARG A 72 -16.33 -3.60 9.85
C ARG A 72 -16.58 -4.68 10.90
N ASP A 73 -16.07 -5.89 10.66
CA ASP A 73 -16.25 -7.08 11.49
C ASP A 73 -15.07 -8.05 11.27
N GLU A 74 -14.92 -9.03 12.16
CA GLU A 74 -13.82 -9.99 12.13
C GLU A 74 -13.84 -10.88 10.88
N ASP A 75 -15.02 -11.23 10.37
CA ASP A 75 -15.13 -12.05 9.16
C ASP A 75 -14.67 -11.30 7.91
N SER A 76 -14.98 -10.00 7.84
CA SER A 76 -14.50 -9.11 6.78
C SER A 76 -12.99 -8.87 6.90
N ALA A 77 -12.46 -8.80 8.12
CA ALA A 77 -11.01 -8.76 8.35
C ALA A 77 -10.33 -10.05 7.84
N ARG A 78 -10.89 -11.23 8.16
CA ARG A 78 -10.37 -12.52 7.72
C ARG A 78 -10.39 -12.66 6.19
N ARG A 79 -11.52 -12.35 5.54
CA ARG A 79 -11.62 -12.37 4.06
C ARG A 79 -10.64 -11.39 3.40
N ALA A 80 -10.51 -10.18 3.95
CA ALA A 80 -9.55 -9.21 3.45
C ALA A 80 -8.10 -9.71 3.58
N ALA A 81 -7.78 -10.35 4.71
CA ALA A 81 -6.47 -10.94 4.95
C ALA A 81 -6.16 -12.05 3.94
N GLU A 82 -7.05 -13.05 3.81
CA GLU A 82 -6.91 -14.14 2.84
C GLU A 82 -6.74 -13.61 1.42
N ARG A 83 -7.50 -12.57 1.05
CA ARG A 83 -7.39 -11.95 -0.27
C ARG A 83 -6.04 -11.28 -0.47
N LEU A 84 -5.55 -10.50 0.51
CA LEU A 84 -4.25 -9.85 0.44
C LEU A 84 -3.10 -10.87 0.42
N GLU A 85 -3.20 -11.96 1.19
CA GLU A 85 -2.25 -13.08 1.14
C GLU A 85 -2.22 -13.74 -0.24
N SER A 86 -3.39 -13.99 -0.85
CA SER A 86 -3.48 -14.55 -2.20
C SER A 86 -2.82 -13.67 -3.27
N LEU A 87 -2.77 -12.36 -3.03
CA LEU A 87 -2.08 -11.38 -3.88
C LEU A 87 -0.58 -11.28 -3.59
N GLY A 88 -0.08 -12.01 -2.60
CA GLY A 88 1.34 -12.11 -2.23
C GLY A 88 1.78 -11.14 -1.12
N ALA A 89 0.86 -10.59 -0.33
CA ALA A 89 1.24 -9.88 0.90
C ALA A 89 1.59 -10.86 2.02
N ASN A 90 2.49 -10.42 2.89
CA ASN A 90 2.58 -10.95 4.24
C ASN A 90 1.56 -10.20 5.11
N VAL A 91 0.66 -10.92 5.77
CA VAL A 91 -0.48 -10.35 6.48
C VAL A 91 -0.44 -10.72 7.96
N ASP A 92 -0.81 -9.76 8.79
CA ASP A 92 -1.05 -9.90 10.22
C ASP A 92 -2.46 -9.38 10.53
N VAL A 93 -3.20 -10.13 11.35
CA VAL A 93 -4.60 -9.84 11.69
C VAL A 93 -4.75 -9.82 13.21
N ALA A 94 -5.33 -8.74 13.71
CA ALA A 94 -5.67 -8.59 15.12
C ALA A 94 -7.09 -8.02 15.22
N GLU A 95 -8.04 -8.85 15.67
CA GLU A 95 -9.47 -8.50 15.73
C GLU A 95 -9.97 -8.02 14.35
N GLN A 96 -10.44 -6.78 14.27
CA GLN A 96 -10.93 -6.15 13.03
C GLN A 96 -9.83 -5.44 12.23
N ARG A 97 -8.57 -5.47 12.70
CA ARG A 97 -7.45 -4.78 12.05
C ARG A 97 -6.64 -5.75 11.20
N VAL A 98 -6.33 -5.33 9.98
CA VAL A 98 -5.47 -6.09 9.07
C VAL A 98 -4.28 -5.21 8.68
N HIS A 99 -3.08 -5.79 8.81
CA HIS A 99 -1.83 -5.21 8.38
C HIS A 99 -1.21 -6.08 7.30
N ALA A 100 -1.05 -5.56 6.08
CA ALA A 100 -0.49 -6.29 4.96
C ALA A 100 0.73 -5.59 4.37
N VAL A 101 1.74 -6.36 3.99
CA VAL A 101 2.97 -5.84 3.38
C VAL A 101 3.33 -6.63 2.13
N PHE A 102 3.31 -5.96 0.98
CA PHE A 102 3.86 -6.45 -0.27
C PHE A 102 5.31 -5.97 -0.44
N ARG A 103 6.19 -6.89 -0.87
CA ARG A 103 7.55 -6.57 -1.32
C ARG A 103 7.66 -6.93 -2.79
N VAL A 104 7.73 -5.92 -3.64
CA VAL A 104 7.61 -6.07 -5.10
C VAL A 104 8.89 -5.63 -5.81
N ARG A 105 9.24 -6.36 -6.86
CA ARG A 105 10.18 -5.88 -7.89
C ARG A 105 9.34 -5.26 -9.00
N GLY A 106 9.54 -3.98 -9.30
CA GLY A 106 8.66 -3.25 -10.22
C GLY A 106 8.15 -1.94 -9.65
N ASP A 107 7.11 -1.39 -10.25
CA ASP A 107 6.50 -0.11 -9.85
C ASP A 107 5.53 -0.22 -8.66
N GLY A 108 5.01 -1.43 -8.36
CA GLY A 108 4.06 -1.68 -7.28
C GLY A 108 2.68 -1.02 -7.47
N VAL A 109 2.37 -0.47 -8.65
CA VAL A 109 1.10 0.24 -8.90
C VAL A 109 -0.08 -0.72 -8.80
N LYS A 110 0.06 -1.93 -9.35
CA LYS A 110 -0.96 -2.97 -9.26
C LYS A 110 -1.28 -3.33 -7.80
N GLN A 111 -0.25 -3.52 -6.96
CA GLN A 111 -0.44 -3.83 -5.54
C GLN A 111 -1.18 -2.71 -4.81
N VAL A 112 -0.92 -1.44 -5.15
CA VAL A 112 -1.69 -0.31 -4.61
C VAL A 112 -3.16 -0.38 -5.03
N LEU A 113 -3.45 -0.62 -6.31
CA LEU A 113 -4.82 -0.75 -6.81
C LEU A 113 -5.57 -1.88 -6.12
N ASP A 114 -4.99 -3.08 -6.11
CA ASP A 114 -5.61 -4.28 -5.52
C ASP A 114 -5.82 -4.08 -4.01
N SER A 115 -4.89 -3.42 -3.31
CA SER A 115 -5.01 -3.09 -1.89
C SER A 115 -6.17 -2.16 -1.58
N ILE A 116 -6.37 -1.14 -2.43
CA ILE A 116 -7.48 -0.18 -2.28
C ILE A 116 -8.82 -0.89 -2.49
N ASP A 117 -8.94 -1.74 -3.51
CA ASP A 117 -10.16 -2.51 -3.77
C ASP A 117 -10.55 -3.38 -2.56
N VAL A 118 -9.60 -4.17 -2.05
CA VAL A 118 -9.82 -5.01 -0.87
C VAL A 118 -10.20 -4.17 0.35
N ALA A 119 -9.52 -3.05 0.58
CA ALA A 119 -9.80 -2.19 1.73
C ALA A 119 -11.17 -1.51 1.64
N GLU A 120 -11.59 -1.07 0.46
CA GLU A 120 -12.92 -0.49 0.26
C GLU A 120 -14.03 -1.53 0.50
N LYS A 121 -13.88 -2.75 -0.01
CA LYS A 121 -14.86 -3.83 0.22
C LYS A 121 -14.96 -4.22 1.69
N ALA A 122 -13.81 -4.38 2.36
CA ALA A 122 -13.76 -4.77 3.78
C ALA A 122 -14.28 -3.70 4.74
N THR A 123 -14.29 -2.42 4.32
CA THR A 123 -14.73 -1.29 5.17
C THR A 123 -16.13 -0.76 4.83
N ARG A 124 -16.66 -0.98 3.61
CA ARG A 124 -18.02 -0.53 3.22
C ARG A 124 -19.10 -1.57 3.42
N GLY A 125 -18.75 -2.86 3.43
CA GLY A 125 -19.70 -3.93 3.74
C GLY A 125 -20.59 -4.37 2.58
N GLY A 126 -20.02 -4.61 1.40
CA GLY A 126 -20.71 -5.29 0.29
C GLY A 126 -20.59 -6.82 0.40
N ASP A 127 -21.63 -7.55 0.01
CA ASP A 127 -21.74 -9.02 0.01
C ASP A 127 -20.74 -9.76 -0.93
N GLU A 128 -19.77 -9.07 -1.52
CA GLU A 128 -18.80 -9.63 -2.45
C GLU A 128 -17.37 -9.18 -2.07
N LEU A 129 -16.67 -10.04 -1.32
CA LEU A 129 -15.23 -9.94 -1.02
C LEU A 129 -14.48 -11.08 -1.71
#